data_AF-A0A2A4NX17-F1
#
_entry.id   AF-A0A2A4NX17-F1
#
_cell.length_a   1.000
_cell.length_b   1.000
_cell.length_c   1.000
_cell.angle_alpha   90.00
_cell.angle_beta   90.00
_cell.angle_gamma   90.00
#
_symmetry.space_group_name_H-M   'P 1'
#
loop_
_entity.id
_entity.type
_entity.pdbx_description
1 polymer ?
#
loop_
_entity_poly.entity_id
_entity_poly.type
_entity_poly.pdbx_seq_one_letter_code
_entity_poly.pdbx_strand_id
1 'polypeptide(L)'
;MITQEKHKKTAYLFYPKDLCSIKNMKKYNNNNNNNSPENILLLNKIKDKSLFPENIIIEFKNLFSRKMNKELTDNSLFQWHDRAYNLQCKIDSFNNKSLVLCINISVVIPYYICYILEIEHSEKSETLKFIPRRNFVIENGLYLTFLEQTKIILEKEFHVKEFPKELLYESIKGINFQDIEIEKFNYFNAFFLNDYFTNYI
;
A
#
# COMPACT_ATOMS: atom_id res chain seq x y z
N MET A 1 -10.83 -0.62 -20.37
CA MET A 1 -12.20 -0.67 -19.79
C MET A 1 -12.49 -1.95 -19.00
N ILE A 2 -12.21 -3.16 -19.50
CA ILE A 2 -12.52 -4.42 -18.78
C ILE A 2 -11.80 -4.53 -17.40
N THR A 3 -10.58 -4.01 -17.30
CA THR A 3 -9.74 -4.10 -16.09
C THR A 3 -10.24 -3.19 -14.95
N GLN A 4 -10.64 -1.96 -15.26
CA GLN A 4 -11.14 -0.99 -14.28
C GLN A 4 -12.45 -1.45 -13.64
N GLU A 5 -13.42 -1.89 -14.46
CA GLU A 5 -14.69 -2.44 -13.96
C GLU A 5 -14.47 -3.68 -13.09
N LYS A 6 -13.48 -4.52 -13.43
CA LYS A 6 -13.10 -5.68 -12.60
C LYS A 6 -12.58 -5.22 -11.23
N HIS A 7 -11.64 -4.29 -11.19
CA HIS A 7 -11.10 -3.77 -9.92
C HIS A 7 -12.17 -3.07 -9.09
N LYS A 8 -13.05 -2.31 -9.73
CA LYS A 8 -14.19 -1.66 -9.07
C LYS A 8 -15.10 -2.67 -8.38
N LYS A 9 -15.49 -3.72 -9.11
CA LYS A 9 -16.27 -4.83 -8.56
C LYS A 9 -15.54 -5.50 -7.41
N THR A 10 -14.22 -5.72 -7.53
CA THR A 10 -13.41 -6.26 -6.43
C THR A 10 -13.42 -5.37 -5.20
N ALA A 11 -13.33 -4.04 -5.33
CA ALA A 11 -13.44 -3.14 -4.18
C ALA A 11 -14.81 -3.27 -3.49
N TYR A 12 -15.90 -3.34 -4.24
CA TYR A 12 -17.24 -3.56 -3.67
C TYR A 12 -17.44 -4.94 -3.02
N LEU A 13 -16.52 -5.90 -3.19
CA LEU A 13 -16.55 -7.15 -2.40
C LEU A 13 -16.06 -6.94 -0.97
N PHE A 14 -15.23 -5.92 -0.74
CA PHE A 14 -14.55 -5.67 0.52
C PHE A 14 -15.10 -4.46 1.29
N TYR A 15 -15.75 -3.54 0.58
CA TYR A 15 -16.27 -2.33 1.18
C TYR A 15 -17.74 -2.12 0.81
N PRO A 16 -18.62 -1.88 1.80
CA PRO A 16 -20.03 -1.64 1.54
C PRO A 16 -20.22 -0.32 0.79
N LYS A 17 -21.13 -0.34 -0.18
CA LYS A 17 -21.49 0.83 -0.96
C LYS A 17 -22.54 1.67 -0.23
N ASP A 18 -22.35 2.98 -0.28
CA ASP A 18 -23.21 4.03 0.27
C ASP A 18 -23.45 3.89 1.80
N LEU A 19 -22.52 3.22 2.50
CA LEU A 19 -22.55 3.02 3.95
C LEU A 19 -21.31 3.65 4.59
N CYS A 20 -21.49 4.72 5.35
CA CYS A 20 -20.37 5.44 5.96
C CYS A 20 -19.83 4.71 7.20
N SER A 21 -18.55 4.33 7.19
CA SER A 21 -17.82 3.68 8.29
C SER A 21 -17.93 4.42 9.62
N ILE A 22 -17.96 5.76 9.58
CA ILE A 22 -18.04 6.61 10.78
C ILE A 22 -19.49 6.76 11.24
N LYS A 23 -20.38 7.24 10.35
CA LYS A 23 -21.79 7.51 10.71
C LYS A 23 -22.58 6.24 11.00
N ASN A 24 -22.20 5.13 10.39
CA ASN A 24 -22.89 3.83 10.50
C ASN A 24 -22.00 2.77 11.14
N MET A 25 -21.08 3.17 12.03
CA MET A 25 -20.08 2.29 12.65
C MET A 25 -20.65 0.97 13.18
N LYS A 26 -21.84 0.96 13.80
CA LYS A 26 -22.47 -0.29 14.29
C LYS A 26 -22.82 -1.29 13.18
N LYS A 27 -23.29 -0.79 12.03
CA LYS A 27 -23.61 -1.61 10.85
C LYS A 27 -22.33 -2.03 10.09
N TYR A 28 -21.32 -1.18 10.14
CA TYR A 28 -20.05 -1.35 9.43
C TYR A 28 -19.06 -2.29 10.18
N ASN A 29 -18.89 -2.08 11.48
CA ASN A 29 -17.85 -2.67 12.34
C ASN A 29 -18.38 -3.73 13.31
N ASN A 30 -19.59 -4.27 13.09
CA ASN A 30 -19.96 -5.57 13.65
C ASN A 30 -20.10 -5.60 15.18
N ASN A 31 -21.19 -5.05 15.71
CA ASN A 31 -21.57 -5.31 17.11
C ASN A 31 -22.94 -5.99 17.30
N ASN A 32 -23.83 -6.08 16.28
CA ASN A 32 -25.16 -6.73 16.41
C ASN A 32 -25.80 -6.99 15.03
N ASN A 33 -25.83 -8.25 14.54
CA ASN A 33 -26.68 -8.88 13.50
C ASN A 33 -27.11 -8.13 12.20
N ASN A 34 -26.74 -6.88 11.98
CA ASN A 34 -27.07 -6.05 10.81
C ASN A 34 -25.76 -5.63 10.13
N ASN A 35 -25.11 -6.61 9.48
CA ASN A 35 -23.69 -6.56 9.15
C ASN A 35 -23.45 -6.18 7.69
N SER A 36 -22.32 -5.53 7.41
CA SER A 36 -21.72 -5.51 6.07
C SER A 36 -20.87 -6.79 5.89
N PRO A 37 -21.32 -7.77 5.08
CA PRO A 37 -20.52 -8.95 4.77
C PRO A 37 -19.20 -8.60 4.07
N GLU A 38 -19.16 -7.47 3.36
CA GLU A 38 -18.00 -6.98 2.62
C GLU A 38 -16.83 -6.66 3.58
N ASN A 39 -17.09 -5.87 4.63
CA ASN A 39 -16.04 -5.50 5.60
C ASN A 39 -15.57 -6.73 6.39
N ILE A 40 -16.45 -7.70 6.69
CA ILE A 40 -16.04 -8.95 7.32
C ILE A 40 -15.10 -9.74 6.41
N LEU A 41 -15.41 -9.81 5.12
CA LEU A 41 -14.55 -10.47 4.13
C LEU A 41 -13.17 -9.80 4.05
N LEU A 42 -13.13 -8.47 4.06
CA LEU A 42 -11.89 -7.70 4.08
C LEU A 42 -11.02 -8.03 5.29
N LEU A 43 -11.59 -7.94 6.50
CA LEU A 43 -10.85 -8.21 7.74
C LEU A 43 -10.34 -9.65 7.81
N ASN A 44 -11.13 -10.61 7.34
CA ASN A 44 -10.70 -12.00 7.24
C ASN A 44 -9.54 -12.16 6.25
N LYS A 45 -9.56 -11.48 5.09
CA LYS A 45 -8.45 -11.52 4.12
C LYS A 45 -7.18 -10.91 4.68
N ILE A 46 -7.28 -9.78 5.38
CA ILE A 46 -6.15 -9.13 6.05
C ILE A 46 -5.52 -10.06 7.10
N LYS A 47 -6.35 -10.75 7.87
CA LYS A 47 -5.88 -11.68 8.91
C LYS A 47 -5.25 -12.95 8.34
N ASP A 48 -5.86 -13.51 7.29
CA ASP A 48 -5.45 -14.77 6.67
C ASP A 48 -4.13 -14.65 5.89
N LYS A 49 -3.90 -13.51 5.22
CA LYS A 49 -2.70 -13.23 4.41
C LYS A 49 -2.33 -14.34 3.41
N SER A 50 -3.28 -15.21 3.05
CA SER A 50 -3.02 -16.42 2.25
C SER A 50 -2.49 -16.15 0.85
N LEU A 51 -2.73 -14.96 0.29
CA LEU A 51 -2.17 -14.57 -1.00
C LEU A 51 -0.64 -14.46 -0.95
N PHE A 52 -0.11 -13.94 0.16
CA PHE A 52 1.32 -13.79 0.39
C PHE A 52 1.66 -14.17 1.83
N PRO A 53 1.83 -15.47 2.11
CA PRO A 53 2.21 -15.94 3.43
C PRO A 53 3.54 -15.35 3.89
N GLU A 54 3.73 -15.24 5.22
CA GLU A 54 4.90 -14.56 5.80
C GLU A 54 6.24 -15.17 5.37
N ASN A 55 6.31 -16.49 5.15
CA ASN A 55 7.53 -17.13 4.64
C ASN A 55 7.90 -16.66 3.23
N ILE A 56 6.91 -16.43 2.36
CA ILE A 56 7.14 -15.89 1.00
C ILE A 56 7.69 -14.46 1.08
N ILE A 57 7.19 -13.65 2.01
CA ILE A 57 7.70 -12.30 2.25
C ILE A 57 9.14 -12.33 2.80
N ILE A 58 9.46 -13.25 3.70
CA ILE A 58 10.83 -13.44 4.21
C ILE A 58 11.78 -13.84 3.07
N GLU A 59 11.37 -14.79 2.22
CA GLU A 59 12.13 -15.19 1.03
C GLU A 59 12.35 -14.01 0.07
N PHE A 60 11.31 -13.20 -0.18
CA PHE A 60 11.42 -11.98 -0.98
C PHE A 60 12.44 -11.01 -0.40
N LYS A 61 12.36 -10.71 0.90
CA LYS A 61 13.31 -9.82 1.58
C LYS A 61 14.74 -10.31 1.44
N ASN A 62 14.99 -11.61 1.66
CA ASN A 62 16.31 -12.22 1.54
C ASN A 62 16.84 -12.15 0.10
N LEU A 63 16.01 -12.46 -0.89
CA LEU A 63 16.39 -12.39 -2.30
C LEU A 63 16.69 -10.95 -2.74
N PHE A 64 15.84 -10.01 -2.32
CA PHE A 64 16.02 -8.58 -2.56
C PHE A 64 17.35 -8.11 -1.97
N SER A 65 17.61 -8.40 -0.69
CA SER A 65 18.87 -8.00 -0.03
C SER A 65 20.09 -8.50 -0.80
N ARG A 66 20.08 -9.76 -1.26
CA ARG A 66 21.18 -10.34 -2.02
C ARG A 66 21.35 -9.71 -3.40
N LYS A 67 20.27 -9.43 -4.13
CA LYS A 67 20.33 -8.88 -5.50
C LYS A 67 20.58 -7.38 -5.53
N MET A 68 20.05 -6.64 -4.55
CA MET A 68 20.05 -5.17 -4.53
C MET A 68 21.08 -4.58 -3.57
N ASN A 69 21.72 -5.41 -2.74
CA ASN A 69 22.63 -4.98 -1.66
C ASN A 69 21.98 -3.95 -0.72
N LYS A 70 20.70 -4.16 -0.38
CA LYS A 70 19.88 -3.28 0.45
C LYS A 70 18.89 -4.09 1.28
N GLU A 71 18.81 -3.84 2.57
CA GLU A 71 17.88 -4.55 3.45
C GLU A 71 16.48 -3.94 3.43
N LEU A 72 15.46 -4.79 3.30
CA LEU A 72 14.06 -4.40 3.47
C LEU A 72 13.62 -4.55 4.93
N THR A 73 13.04 -3.50 5.47
CA THR A 73 12.27 -3.51 6.73
C THR A 73 10.80 -3.75 6.43
N ASP A 74 10.10 -4.45 7.33
CA ASP A 74 8.66 -4.63 7.24
C ASP A 74 7.98 -3.68 8.21
N ASN A 75 7.22 -2.71 7.68
CA ASN A 75 6.54 -1.66 8.41
C ASN A 75 5.02 -1.79 8.31
N SER A 76 4.52 -3.00 8.05
CA SER A 76 3.09 -3.27 7.93
C SER A 76 2.37 -3.14 9.28
N LEU A 77 1.24 -2.42 9.30
CA LEU A 77 0.40 -2.23 10.47
C LEU A 77 -0.90 -3.03 10.35
N PHE A 78 -0.80 -4.36 10.21
CA PHE A 78 -1.98 -5.22 10.04
C PHE A 78 -2.98 -5.12 11.21
N GLN A 79 -2.51 -4.82 12.42
CA GLN A 79 -3.35 -4.53 13.58
C GLN A 79 -4.21 -3.25 13.44
N TRP A 80 -3.87 -2.38 12.48
CA TRP A 80 -4.62 -1.19 12.08
C TRP A 80 -5.37 -1.41 10.75
N HIS A 81 -5.46 -2.68 10.32
CA HIS A 81 -6.11 -3.11 9.07
C HIS A 81 -5.42 -2.60 7.80
N ASP A 82 -4.08 -2.63 7.76
CA ASP A 82 -3.36 -2.50 6.49
C ASP A 82 -3.74 -3.61 5.52
N ARG A 83 -3.91 -3.26 4.23
CA ARG A 83 -4.29 -4.20 3.16
C ARG A 83 -3.08 -4.71 2.39
N ALA A 84 -1.87 -4.35 2.81
CA ALA A 84 -0.64 -4.75 2.17
C ALA A 84 0.48 -4.93 3.17
N TYR A 85 1.44 -5.78 2.81
CA TYR A 85 2.78 -5.65 3.39
C TYR A 85 3.38 -4.32 2.96
N ASN A 86 3.95 -3.54 3.87
CA ASN A 86 4.64 -2.28 3.59
C ASN A 86 6.15 -2.47 3.81
N LEU A 87 6.84 -2.90 2.76
CA LEU A 87 8.28 -3.18 2.83
C LEU A 87 9.05 -1.95 2.39
N GLN A 88 10.05 -1.54 3.17
CA GLN A 88 10.77 -0.30 2.93
C GLN A 88 12.27 -0.46 3.04
N CYS A 89 13.02 0.22 2.18
CA CYS A 89 14.45 0.36 2.34
C CYS A 89 14.90 1.78 2.01
N LYS A 90 15.85 2.28 2.80
CA LYS A 90 16.50 3.55 2.54
C LYS A 90 17.50 3.39 1.39
N ILE A 91 17.20 4.02 0.26
CA ILE A 91 18.02 3.88 -0.96
C ILE A 91 19.15 4.90 -0.98
N ASP A 92 18.90 6.13 -0.52
CA ASP A 92 19.89 7.20 -0.55
C ASP A 92 19.65 8.27 0.54
N SER A 93 20.67 9.09 0.78
CA SER A 93 20.61 10.30 1.59
C SER A 93 21.57 11.34 1.07
N PHE A 94 21.03 12.53 0.86
CA PHE A 94 21.81 13.69 0.45
C PHE A 94 21.25 14.93 1.13
N ASN A 95 22.15 15.75 1.68
CA ASN A 95 21.80 16.91 2.47
C ASN A 95 20.82 16.54 3.60
N ASN A 96 19.71 17.28 3.71
CA ASN A 96 18.61 17.06 4.64
C ASN A 96 17.51 16.15 4.07
N LYS A 97 17.80 15.38 3.01
CA LYS A 97 16.82 14.51 2.34
C LYS A 97 17.20 13.04 2.43
N SER A 98 16.22 12.20 2.72
CA SER A 98 16.31 10.75 2.59
C SER A 98 15.36 10.28 1.51
N LEU A 99 15.81 9.30 0.72
CA LEU A 99 14.96 8.61 -0.25
C LEU A 99 14.71 7.18 0.23
N VAL A 100 13.45 6.78 0.20
CA VAL A 100 13.00 5.47 0.65
C VAL A 100 12.24 4.80 -0.47
N LEU A 101 12.69 3.61 -0.87
CA LEU A 101 11.88 2.72 -1.69
C LEU A 101 10.79 2.12 -0.80
N CYS A 102 9.56 2.22 -1.25
CA CYS A 102 8.41 1.54 -0.67
C CYS A 102 7.90 0.49 -1.65
N ILE A 103 7.66 -0.71 -1.15
CA ILE A 103 7.09 -1.85 -1.87
C ILE A 103 5.86 -2.30 -1.09
N ASN A 104 4.67 -2.06 -1.64
CA ASN A 104 3.44 -2.50 -1.01
C ASN A 104 2.90 -3.72 -1.75
N ILE A 105 2.81 -4.86 -1.08
CA ILE A 105 2.28 -6.11 -1.64
C ILE A 105 0.92 -6.38 -1.01
N SER A 106 -0.14 -6.27 -1.80
CA SER A 106 -1.50 -6.39 -1.30
C SER A 106 -1.79 -7.81 -0.78
N VAL A 107 -2.40 -7.92 0.40
CA VAL A 107 -2.90 -9.20 0.95
C VAL A 107 -4.35 -9.47 0.58
N VAL A 108 -5.01 -8.53 -0.12
CA VAL A 108 -6.41 -8.65 -0.55
C VAL A 108 -6.56 -8.93 -2.05
N ILE A 109 -5.59 -8.52 -2.86
CA ILE A 109 -5.52 -8.79 -4.30
C ILE A 109 -4.09 -9.18 -4.71
N PRO A 110 -3.87 -9.93 -5.82
CA PRO A 110 -2.54 -10.41 -6.21
C PRO A 110 -1.73 -9.32 -6.96
N TYR A 111 -1.61 -8.14 -6.35
CA TYR A 111 -0.93 -6.99 -6.94
C TYR A 111 0.02 -6.33 -5.96
N TYR A 112 1.05 -5.68 -6.51
CA TYR A 112 1.95 -4.80 -5.77
C TYR A 112 1.97 -3.40 -6.37
N ILE A 113 2.50 -2.46 -5.61
CA ILE A 113 2.98 -1.17 -6.10
C ILE A 113 4.36 -0.90 -5.52
N CYS A 114 5.21 -0.22 -6.29
CA CYS A 114 6.49 0.29 -5.82
C CYS A 114 6.61 1.79 -6.17
N TYR A 115 7.18 2.55 -5.24
CA TYR A 115 7.37 3.99 -5.39
C TYR A 115 8.48 4.48 -4.47
N ILE A 116 8.95 5.70 -4.69
CA ILE A 116 9.98 6.33 -3.85
C ILE A 116 9.36 7.49 -3.09
N LEU A 117 9.50 7.45 -1.77
CA LEU A 117 9.20 8.58 -0.90
C LEU A 117 10.45 9.44 -0.72
N GLU A 118 10.27 10.74 -0.90
CA GLU A 118 11.21 11.77 -0.45
C GLU A 118 10.80 12.21 0.95
N ILE A 119 11.76 12.16 1.87
CA ILE A 119 11.66 12.63 3.25
C ILE A 119 12.61 13.81 3.37
N GLU A 120 12.09 14.98 3.77
CA GLU A 120 12.91 16.18 3.97
C GLU A 120 12.87 16.56 5.44
N HIS A 121 14.03 16.58 6.08
CA HIS A 121 14.20 16.99 7.47
C HIS A 121 14.42 18.50 7.55
N SER A 122 13.96 19.09 8.65
CA SER A 122 14.25 20.47 8.98
C SER A 122 15.73 20.65 9.27
N GLU A 123 16.35 21.70 8.73
CA GLU A 123 17.74 22.06 9.08
C GLU A 123 17.86 22.60 10.51
N LYS A 124 16.73 22.99 11.12
CA LYS A 124 16.68 23.68 12.41
C LYS A 124 16.16 22.82 13.56
N SER A 125 15.66 21.62 13.27
CA SER A 125 15.04 20.73 14.24
C SER A 125 15.12 19.28 13.77
N GLU A 126 15.01 18.33 14.70
CA GLU A 126 14.92 16.89 14.42
C GLU A 126 13.55 16.47 13.83
N THR A 127 12.76 17.45 13.36
CA THR A 127 11.43 17.19 12.80
C THR A 127 11.48 17.16 11.29
N LEU A 128 10.47 16.52 10.69
CA LEU A 128 10.24 16.65 9.27
C LEU A 128 9.91 18.10 8.90
N LYS A 129 10.42 18.54 7.76
CA LYS A 129 10.04 19.80 7.13
C LYS A 129 8.70 19.66 6.42
N PHE A 130 8.49 18.51 5.78
CA PHE A 130 7.24 18.17 5.07
C PHE A 130 6.88 16.71 5.33
N ILE A 131 5.59 16.40 5.22
CA ILE A 131 5.11 15.01 5.23
C ILE A 131 5.78 14.24 4.09
N PRO A 132 6.21 12.98 4.30
CA PRO A 132 6.82 12.17 3.25
C PRO A 132 5.93 12.11 2.01
N ARG A 133 6.52 12.34 0.84
CA ARG A 133 5.76 12.45 -0.40
C ARG A 133 6.43 11.69 -1.53
N ARG A 134 5.62 11.15 -2.42
CA ARG A 134 6.09 10.48 -3.62
C ARG A 134 6.79 11.48 -4.56
N ASN A 135 7.95 11.12 -5.09
CA ASN A 135 8.70 11.97 -6.03
C ASN A 135 8.84 11.32 -7.41
N PHE A 136 7.86 11.59 -8.29
CA PHE A 136 7.83 11.03 -9.65
C PHE A 136 9.03 11.42 -10.53
N VAL A 137 9.64 12.59 -10.30
CA VAL A 137 10.81 13.02 -11.08
C VAL A 137 12.01 12.13 -10.78
N ILE A 138 12.20 11.80 -9.49
CA ILE A 138 13.26 10.92 -9.02
C ILE A 138 13.02 9.47 -9.47
N GLU A 139 11.76 9.01 -9.41
CA GLU A 139 11.36 7.67 -9.87
C GLU A 139 11.63 7.44 -11.36
N ASN A 140 11.31 8.41 -12.21
CA ASN A 140 11.47 8.29 -13.67
C ASN A 140 12.87 8.72 -14.16
N GLY A 141 13.74 9.14 -13.25
CA GLY A 141 15.10 9.56 -13.55
C GLY A 141 16.11 8.62 -12.88
N LEU A 142 16.77 9.13 -11.84
CA LEU A 142 17.94 8.50 -11.23
C LEU A 142 17.69 7.07 -10.71
N TYR A 143 16.49 6.77 -10.22
CA TYR A 143 16.20 5.47 -9.60
C TYR A 143 15.27 4.59 -10.43
N LEU A 144 15.05 4.93 -11.71
CA LEU A 144 14.24 4.11 -12.62
C LEU A 144 14.77 2.67 -12.68
N THR A 145 16.09 2.51 -12.87
CA THR A 145 16.73 1.19 -12.92
C THR A 145 16.55 0.41 -11.61
N PHE A 146 16.61 1.09 -10.46
CA PHE A 146 16.42 0.45 -9.15
C PHE A 146 14.97 -0.04 -8.96
N LEU A 147 13.99 0.76 -9.41
CA LEU A 147 12.59 0.37 -9.43
C LEU A 147 12.37 -0.81 -10.38
N GLU A 148 12.88 -0.76 -11.62
CA GLU A 148 12.72 -1.85 -12.59
C GLU A 148 13.35 -3.17 -12.12
N GLN A 149 14.52 -3.12 -11.47
CA GLN A 149 15.10 -4.31 -10.84
C GLN A 149 14.20 -4.87 -9.72
N THR A 150 13.61 -4.00 -8.90
CA THR A 150 12.65 -4.40 -7.86
C THR A 150 11.44 -5.11 -8.47
N LYS A 151 10.87 -4.55 -9.54
CA LYS A 151 9.74 -5.13 -10.28
C LYS A 151 10.08 -6.49 -10.87
N ILE A 152 11.26 -6.62 -11.48
CA ILE A 152 11.74 -7.89 -12.03
C ILE A 152 11.77 -8.98 -10.97
N ILE A 153 12.22 -8.68 -9.74
CA ILE A 153 12.22 -9.64 -8.64
C ILE A 153 10.78 -10.05 -8.30
N LEU A 154 9.87 -9.10 -8.10
CA LEU A 154 8.47 -9.36 -7.74
C LEU A 154 7.71 -10.16 -8.82
N GLU A 155 7.91 -9.81 -10.09
CA GLU A 155 7.15 -10.40 -11.20
C GLU A 155 7.70 -11.75 -11.64
N LYS A 156 9.03 -11.88 -11.73
CA LYS A 156 9.64 -13.13 -12.24
C LYS A 156 9.78 -14.19 -11.16
N GLU A 157 10.13 -13.79 -9.94
CA GLU A 157 10.45 -14.74 -8.86
C GLU A 157 9.22 -15.02 -7.98
N PHE A 158 8.34 -14.03 -7.81
CA PHE A 158 7.17 -14.13 -6.91
C PHE A 158 5.82 -14.06 -7.65
N HIS A 159 5.83 -13.90 -8.97
CA HIS A 159 4.64 -13.89 -9.83
C HIS A 159 3.56 -12.87 -9.40
N VAL A 160 3.97 -11.77 -8.76
CA VAL A 160 3.08 -10.68 -8.35
C VAL A 160 3.05 -9.62 -9.44
N LYS A 161 1.87 -9.09 -9.78
CA LYS A 161 1.72 -8.11 -10.87
C LYS A 161 1.71 -6.67 -10.36
N GLU A 162 2.32 -5.73 -11.10
CA GLU A 162 2.19 -4.30 -10.78
C GLU A 162 0.73 -3.86 -10.98
N PHE A 163 0.19 -3.09 -10.03
CA PHE A 163 -1.14 -2.52 -10.18
C PHE A 163 -1.13 -1.40 -11.24
N PRO A 164 -2.16 -1.28 -12.11
CA PRO A 164 -2.23 -0.22 -13.11
C PRO A 164 -2.15 1.18 -12.47
N LYS A 165 -1.08 1.92 -12.77
CA LYS A 165 -0.79 3.22 -12.13
C LYS A 165 -1.86 4.27 -12.41
N GLU A 166 -2.46 4.20 -13.57
CA GLU A 166 -3.50 5.11 -14.05
C GLU A 166 -4.80 4.98 -13.22
N LEU A 167 -5.03 3.79 -12.65
CA LEU A 167 -6.19 3.52 -11.82
C LEU A 167 -5.93 3.85 -10.35
N LEU A 168 -4.67 3.88 -9.90
CA LEU A 168 -4.31 3.88 -8.48
C LEU A 168 -5.01 4.99 -7.66
N TYR A 169 -5.18 6.17 -8.25
CA TYR A 169 -5.78 7.34 -7.61
C TYR A 169 -7.20 7.65 -8.09
N GLU A 170 -7.80 6.76 -8.89
CA GLU A 170 -9.18 6.92 -9.30
C GLU A 170 -10.13 6.65 -8.12
N SER A 171 -11.00 7.61 -7.82
CA SER A 171 -11.98 7.47 -6.74
C SER A 171 -13.02 6.38 -7.03
N ILE A 172 -13.34 5.59 -6.02
CA ILE A 172 -14.38 4.57 -6.06
C ILE A 172 -15.63 5.09 -5.35
N LYS A 173 -16.59 5.56 -6.15
CA LYS A 173 -17.80 6.22 -5.66
C LYS A 173 -18.58 5.38 -4.65
N GLY A 174 -19.10 6.04 -3.62
CA GLY A 174 -19.96 5.43 -2.61
C GLY A 174 -19.20 4.55 -1.60
N ILE A 175 -17.87 4.49 -1.65
CA ILE A 175 -17.09 3.71 -0.68
C ILE A 175 -16.36 4.66 0.25
N ASN A 176 -16.35 4.33 1.55
CA ASN A 176 -15.44 4.94 2.49
C ASN A 176 -14.89 3.84 3.42
N PHE A 177 -13.76 4.13 4.07
CA PHE A 177 -13.15 3.23 5.04
C PHE A 177 -12.38 4.04 6.06
N GLN A 178 -12.54 3.69 7.35
CA GLN A 178 -11.93 4.42 8.46
C GLN A 178 -12.20 5.94 8.35
N ASP A 179 -11.15 6.75 8.30
CA ASP A 179 -11.15 8.20 8.24
C ASP A 179 -11.20 8.78 6.82
N ILE A 180 -11.21 7.93 5.78
CA ILE A 180 -11.27 8.35 4.39
C ILE A 180 -12.73 8.63 3.99
N GLU A 181 -12.97 9.79 3.37
CA GLU A 181 -14.29 10.21 2.90
C GLU A 181 -14.75 9.49 1.62
N ILE A 182 -16.07 9.41 1.40
CA ILE A 182 -16.70 8.67 0.30
C ILE A 182 -16.16 9.01 -1.11
N GLU A 183 -15.84 10.28 -1.35
CA GLU A 183 -15.36 10.74 -2.67
C GLU A 183 -13.83 10.75 -2.78
N LYS A 184 -13.12 10.55 -1.66
CA LYS A 184 -11.66 10.53 -1.58
C LYS A 184 -11.09 9.11 -1.62
N PHE A 185 -11.91 8.11 -1.33
CA PHE A 185 -11.50 6.71 -1.34
C PHE A 185 -11.18 6.24 -2.75
N ASN A 186 -9.95 5.77 -2.98
CA ASN A 186 -9.45 5.33 -4.29
C ASN A 186 -8.90 3.90 -4.23
N TYR A 187 -8.33 3.40 -5.34
CA TYR A 187 -7.79 2.05 -5.40
C TYR A 187 -6.52 1.83 -4.58
N PHE A 188 -5.69 2.86 -4.38
CA PHE A 188 -4.57 2.81 -3.43
C PHE A 188 -5.10 2.48 -2.02
N ASN A 189 -6.15 3.19 -1.61
CA ASN A 189 -6.80 2.97 -0.33
C ASN A 189 -7.53 1.64 -0.26
N ALA A 190 -8.18 1.21 -1.34
CA ALA A 190 -8.90 -0.05 -1.35
C ALA A 190 -7.98 -1.27 -1.20
N PHE A 191 -6.76 -1.22 -1.71
CA PHE A 191 -5.95 -2.43 -1.87
C PHE A 191 -4.59 -2.41 -1.19
N PHE A 192 -4.10 -1.24 -0.78
CA PHE A 192 -2.77 -1.08 -0.21
C PHE A 192 -2.82 -0.40 1.16
N LEU A 193 -2.73 0.93 1.22
CA LEU A 193 -2.59 1.71 2.46
C LEU A 193 -3.57 2.90 2.49
N ASN A 194 -3.85 3.44 3.67
CA ASN A 194 -4.69 4.66 3.78
C ASN A 194 -3.98 5.89 3.25
N ASP A 195 -2.67 5.98 3.47
CA ASP A 195 -1.82 7.05 2.98
C ASP A 195 -0.39 6.55 2.83
N TYR A 196 0.47 7.38 2.26
CA TYR A 196 1.89 7.18 2.28
C TYR A 196 2.45 7.40 3.68
N PHE A 197 3.21 6.44 4.19
CA PHE A 197 3.98 6.59 5.40
C PHE A 197 5.30 5.84 5.34
N THR A 198 6.21 6.19 6.23
CA THR A 198 7.55 5.61 6.34
C THR A 198 8.04 5.70 7.77
N ASN A 199 8.81 4.71 8.20
CA ASN A 199 9.44 4.69 9.52
C ASN A 199 10.86 5.29 9.51
N TYR A 200 11.35 5.79 8.37
CA TYR A 200 12.65 6.45 8.23
C TYR A 200 12.56 7.97 8.48
N ILE A 201 11.91 8.37 9.58
CA ILE A 201 11.69 9.76 10.00
C ILE A 201 12.70 10.16 11.07
#